data_AF-A0A5E7EGI6-F1
#
_entry.id   AF-A0A5E7EGI6-F1
#
_cell.length_a   1.000
_cell.length_b   1.000
_cell.length_c   1.000
_cell.angle_alpha   90.00
_cell.angle_beta   90.00
_cell.angle_gamma   90.00
#
_symmetry.space_group_name_H-M   'P 1'
#
loop_
_entity.id
_entity.type
_entity.pdbx_description
1 polymer ?
#
loop_
_entity_poly.entity_id
_entity_poly.type
_entity_poly.pdbx_seq_one_letter_code
_entity_poly.pdbx_strand_id
1 'polypeptide(L)'
;MAPLFKLCLPALFLAMAVPVQAEEKVVNLYSWADYVAPETLQRFEQETGIHVRYDTFDSSEVLETKLLTGGSGYDVVVPSSSVLARGLAAGALREIPHEGLKGYANLDPDLLEKLAAVDPGNRYGVPYTWGTLGLGMNVEAVKQRLPNVPLNSLDLLFKPEYASKLKDCGIAILDSPQEVFGLALHYLGKDPYSTDKADLSAAEALLHQLQPNVLYVATGRQISDLANGSVCLALTYNGDASMAADQARKASKPFEVAYRIPQEGTLVWQDNLAIPKDAPHPEAARAFIEFMLRPESVAALTNTLFFATANQAATPLVDEAVRSDPDIYPLADVRQRLYADRSMSLKDMRQRTRLWTTFRSRQ
;
A
#
# COMPACT_ATOMS: atom_id res chain seq x y z
N MET A 1 -12.83 -38.11 -86.72
CA MET A 1 -12.50 -38.88 -85.49
C MET A 1 -11.32 -38.22 -84.82
N ALA A 2 -11.53 -37.59 -83.67
CA ALA A 2 -10.47 -37.13 -82.77
C ALA A 2 -11.08 -37.11 -81.34
N PRO A 3 -10.47 -37.77 -80.33
CA PRO A 3 -11.02 -37.76 -78.98
C PRO A 3 -10.45 -36.60 -78.17
N LEU A 4 -11.33 -35.86 -77.49
CA LEU A 4 -10.96 -34.88 -76.45
C LEU A 4 -10.53 -35.64 -75.19
N PHE A 5 -9.27 -35.51 -74.81
CA PHE A 5 -8.76 -35.96 -73.51
C PHE A 5 -9.10 -34.89 -72.44
N LYS A 6 -9.98 -35.23 -71.51
CA LYS A 6 -10.22 -34.41 -70.30
C LYS A 6 -9.15 -34.75 -69.26
N LEU A 7 -8.26 -33.81 -68.97
CA LEU A 7 -7.32 -33.87 -67.86
C LEU A 7 -8.07 -33.59 -66.55
N CYS A 8 -8.19 -34.57 -65.66
CA CYS A 8 -8.56 -34.36 -64.27
C CYS A 8 -7.29 -34.05 -63.46
N LEU A 9 -7.18 -32.81 -62.95
CA LEU A 9 -6.16 -32.43 -61.97
C LEU A 9 -6.66 -32.81 -60.56
N PRO A 10 -5.89 -33.55 -59.74
CA PRO A 10 -6.24 -33.77 -58.34
C PRO A 10 -5.91 -32.50 -57.53
N ALA A 11 -6.91 -31.92 -56.87
CA ALA A 11 -6.73 -30.84 -55.92
C ALA A 11 -6.04 -31.38 -54.66
N LEU A 12 -4.75 -31.08 -54.50
CA LEU A 12 -3.96 -31.38 -53.31
C LEU A 12 -4.41 -30.43 -52.19
N PHE A 13 -5.21 -30.93 -51.24
CA PHE A 13 -5.53 -30.21 -50.00
C PHE A 13 -4.26 -30.13 -49.14
N LEU A 14 -3.58 -28.99 -49.19
CA LEU A 14 -2.47 -28.67 -48.29
C LEU A 14 -3.08 -28.34 -46.91
N ALA A 15 -3.02 -29.28 -45.98
CA ALA A 15 -3.37 -29.03 -44.59
C ALA A 15 -2.34 -28.05 -44.00
N MET A 16 -2.71 -26.77 -43.88
CA MET A 16 -1.94 -25.81 -43.10
C MET A 16 -2.05 -26.19 -41.63
N ALA A 17 -1.02 -26.82 -41.09
CA ALA A 17 -0.82 -26.91 -39.65
C ALA A 17 -0.53 -25.49 -39.16
N VAL A 18 -1.52 -24.84 -38.55
CA VAL A 18 -1.29 -23.62 -37.78
C VAL A 18 -0.44 -24.03 -36.59
N PRO A 19 0.79 -23.50 -36.41
CA PRO A 19 1.54 -23.77 -35.20
C PRO A 19 0.72 -23.19 -34.04
N VAL A 20 0.25 -24.06 -33.16
CA VAL A 20 -0.21 -23.65 -31.83
C VAL A 20 1.02 -23.09 -31.14
N GLN A 21 1.13 -21.76 -31.16
CA GLN A 21 2.19 -21.04 -30.46
C GLN A 21 1.96 -21.31 -28.97
N ALA A 22 2.81 -22.16 -28.39
CA ALA A 22 2.73 -22.46 -26.97
C ALA A 22 2.78 -21.14 -26.20
N GLU A 23 1.76 -20.87 -25.39
CA GLU A 23 1.69 -19.69 -24.54
C GLU A 23 2.96 -19.64 -23.69
N GLU A 24 3.66 -18.50 -23.71
CA GLU A 24 4.88 -18.33 -22.93
C GLU A 24 4.50 -18.50 -21.46
N LYS A 25 5.08 -19.52 -20.80
CA LYS A 25 4.82 -19.80 -19.39
C LYS A 25 5.59 -18.83 -18.51
N VAL A 26 5.19 -17.57 -18.54
CA VAL A 26 5.81 -16.50 -17.76
C VAL A 26 4.74 -15.58 -17.16
N VAL A 27 5.05 -15.03 -16.00
CA VAL A 27 4.33 -13.90 -15.41
C VAL A 27 5.35 -12.80 -15.10
N ASN A 28 5.11 -11.62 -15.64
CA ASN A 28 5.91 -10.42 -15.44
C ASN A 28 5.34 -9.65 -14.24
N LEU A 29 5.96 -9.81 -13.08
CA LEU A 29 5.57 -9.15 -11.83
C LEU A 29 6.33 -7.83 -11.67
N TYR A 30 5.60 -6.76 -11.33
CA TYR A 30 6.17 -5.47 -10.95
C TYR A 30 5.67 -5.06 -9.56
N SER A 31 6.54 -5.08 -8.56
CA SER A 31 6.19 -4.84 -7.15
C SER A 31 7.24 -3.99 -6.43
N TRP A 32 7.04 -3.69 -5.15
CA TRP A 32 8.08 -3.16 -4.28
C TRP A 32 9.23 -4.16 -4.12
N ALA A 33 10.42 -3.69 -3.71
CA ALA A 33 11.53 -4.58 -3.41
C ALA A 33 11.24 -5.47 -2.18
N ASP A 34 11.72 -6.72 -2.20
CA ASP A 34 11.56 -7.72 -1.13
C ASP A 34 10.09 -7.98 -0.70
N TYR A 35 9.13 -7.67 -1.58
CA TYR A 35 7.69 -7.70 -1.26
C TYR A 35 7.00 -9.04 -1.54
N VAL A 36 7.74 -10.00 -2.07
CA VAL A 36 7.35 -11.40 -2.21
C VAL A 36 8.54 -12.25 -1.81
N ALA A 37 8.34 -13.18 -0.87
CA ALA A 37 9.41 -14.05 -0.40
C ALA A 37 9.99 -14.90 -1.56
N PRO A 38 11.32 -15.00 -1.71
CA PRO A 38 11.95 -15.80 -2.78
C PRO A 38 11.47 -17.25 -2.80
N GLU A 39 11.23 -17.86 -1.63
CA GLU A 39 10.72 -19.21 -1.49
C GLU A 39 9.29 -19.33 -2.01
N THR A 40 8.47 -18.29 -1.85
CA THR A 40 7.11 -18.24 -2.41
C THR A 40 7.14 -18.22 -3.93
N LEU A 41 8.05 -17.44 -4.53
CA LEU A 41 8.24 -17.44 -5.98
C LEU A 41 8.70 -18.81 -6.50
N GLN A 42 9.69 -19.42 -5.84
CA GLN A 42 10.17 -20.75 -6.22
C GLN A 42 9.07 -21.82 -6.14
N ARG A 43 8.25 -21.82 -5.09
CA ARG A 43 7.10 -22.74 -4.98
C ARG A 43 6.10 -22.52 -6.12
N PHE A 44 5.77 -21.28 -6.43
CA PHE A 44 4.88 -20.95 -7.54
C PHE A 44 5.40 -21.51 -8.87
N GLU A 45 6.68 -21.28 -9.19
CA GLU A 45 7.30 -21.79 -10.41
C GLU A 45 7.29 -23.33 -10.45
N GLN A 46 7.58 -23.99 -9.33
CA GLN A 46 7.60 -25.45 -9.22
C GLN A 46 6.22 -26.09 -9.40
N GLU A 47 5.17 -25.51 -8.80
CA GLU A 47 3.82 -26.06 -8.84
C GLU A 47 3.12 -25.82 -10.18
N THR A 48 3.40 -24.68 -10.82
CA THR A 48 2.66 -24.26 -12.03
C THR A 48 3.46 -24.43 -13.31
N GLY A 49 4.79 -24.46 -13.21
CA GLY A 49 5.70 -24.36 -14.35
C GLY A 49 5.67 -22.99 -15.04
N ILE A 50 5.10 -21.96 -14.41
CA ILE A 50 5.10 -20.56 -14.88
C ILE A 50 6.31 -19.87 -14.27
N HIS A 51 7.19 -19.33 -15.10
CA HIS A 51 8.35 -18.57 -14.65
C HIS A 51 7.96 -17.16 -14.20
N VAL A 52 8.58 -16.65 -13.14
CA VAL A 52 8.34 -15.28 -12.67
C VAL A 52 9.49 -14.38 -13.10
N ARG A 53 9.18 -13.34 -13.89
CA ARG A 53 10.09 -12.20 -14.10
C ARG A 53 9.69 -11.11 -13.12
N TYR A 54 10.50 -10.91 -12.09
CA TYR A 54 10.21 -9.95 -11.02
C TYR A 54 11.08 -8.70 -11.16
N ASP A 55 10.43 -7.59 -11.52
CA ASP A 55 11.00 -6.24 -11.50
C ASP A 55 10.47 -5.45 -10.30
N THR A 56 11.26 -4.45 -9.86
CA THR A 56 10.90 -3.63 -8.70
C THR A 56 10.75 -2.15 -9.03
N PHE A 57 9.90 -1.44 -8.29
CA PHE A 57 9.86 0.02 -8.23
C PHE A 57 10.14 0.56 -6.82
N ASP A 58 10.53 1.83 -6.74
CA ASP A 58 10.91 2.53 -5.51
C ASP A 58 9.89 3.60 -5.08
N SER A 59 8.86 3.87 -5.90
CA SER A 59 7.87 4.89 -5.66
C SER A 59 6.53 4.59 -6.35
N SER A 60 5.44 5.07 -5.75
CA SER A 60 4.10 4.94 -6.31
C SER A 60 3.96 5.69 -7.64
N GLU A 61 4.68 6.80 -7.81
CA GLU A 61 4.67 7.64 -9.01
C GLU A 61 5.27 6.92 -10.23
N VAL A 62 6.33 6.11 -10.02
CA VAL A 62 6.94 5.30 -11.09
C VAL A 62 5.98 4.22 -11.57
N LEU A 63 5.36 3.50 -10.63
CA LEU A 63 4.33 2.51 -10.96
C LEU A 63 3.16 3.15 -11.70
N GLU A 64 2.62 4.26 -11.15
CA GLU A 64 1.49 4.96 -11.74
C GLU A 64 1.80 5.42 -13.17
N THR A 65 2.97 6.03 -13.40
CA THR A 65 3.38 6.49 -14.73
C THR A 65 3.39 5.33 -15.74
N LYS A 66 3.96 4.17 -15.35
CA LYS A 66 3.98 2.97 -16.21
C LYS A 66 2.58 2.45 -16.48
N LEU A 67 1.73 2.39 -15.46
CA LEU A 67 0.35 1.92 -15.58
C LEU A 67 -0.48 2.83 -16.50
N LEU A 68 -0.37 4.14 -16.34
CA LEU A 68 -1.14 5.13 -17.11
C LEU A 68 -0.64 5.31 -18.54
N THR A 69 0.66 5.10 -18.80
CA THR A 69 1.23 5.15 -20.15
C THR A 69 0.77 3.97 -20.99
N GLY A 70 0.59 2.80 -20.36
CA GLY A 70 0.33 1.54 -21.06
C GLY A 70 1.55 1.02 -21.80
N GLY A 71 1.42 -0.15 -22.41
CA GLY A 71 2.53 -0.90 -23.02
C GLY A 71 3.58 -1.33 -22.00
N SER A 72 3.18 -1.55 -20.74
CA SER A 72 4.14 -1.75 -19.63
C SER A 72 4.87 -3.09 -19.71
N GLY A 73 4.23 -4.09 -20.34
CA GLY A 73 4.72 -5.46 -20.42
C GLY A 73 4.52 -6.28 -19.15
N TYR A 74 3.91 -5.70 -18.10
CA TYR A 74 3.67 -6.39 -16.82
C TYR A 74 2.30 -7.05 -16.76
N ASP A 75 2.27 -8.21 -16.10
CA ASP A 75 1.10 -9.05 -15.93
C ASP A 75 0.42 -8.80 -14.58
N VAL A 76 1.23 -8.60 -13.54
CA VAL A 76 0.76 -8.27 -12.18
C VAL A 76 1.52 -7.06 -11.67
N VAL A 77 0.80 -6.09 -11.14
CA VAL A 77 1.34 -4.92 -10.45
C VAL A 77 0.81 -4.86 -9.02
N VAL A 78 1.54 -4.16 -8.13
CA VAL A 78 1.15 -4.02 -6.72
C VAL A 78 0.90 -2.56 -6.32
N PRO A 79 -0.16 -1.90 -6.83
CA PRO A 79 -0.49 -0.53 -6.47
C PRO A 79 -1.06 -0.38 -5.06
N SER A 80 -0.71 0.74 -4.42
CA SER A 80 -1.49 1.25 -3.29
C SER A 80 -2.92 1.59 -3.71
N SER A 81 -3.85 1.66 -2.77
CA SER A 81 -5.26 1.92 -3.02
C SER A 81 -5.49 3.23 -3.80
N SER A 82 -4.75 4.30 -3.49
CA SER A 82 -4.83 5.54 -4.26
C SER A 82 -4.37 5.39 -5.72
N VAL A 83 -3.29 4.63 -5.97
CA VAL A 83 -2.78 4.37 -7.33
C VAL A 83 -3.75 3.47 -8.10
N LEU A 84 -4.31 2.45 -7.43
CA LEU A 84 -5.35 1.58 -7.99
C LEU A 84 -6.55 2.43 -8.45
N ALA A 85 -6.99 3.36 -7.62
CA ALA A 85 -8.12 4.24 -7.92
C ALA A 85 -7.88 5.09 -9.18
N ARG A 86 -6.66 5.64 -9.34
CA ARG A 86 -6.27 6.42 -10.51
C ARG A 86 -6.14 5.55 -11.76
N GLY A 87 -5.58 4.34 -11.63
CA GLY A 87 -5.55 3.34 -12.69
C GLY A 87 -6.94 2.92 -13.16
N LEU A 88 -7.88 2.74 -12.24
CA LEU A 88 -9.28 2.46 -12.54
C LEU A 88 -9.93 3.63 -13.30
N ALA A 89 -9.78 4.86 -12.80
CA ALA A 89 -10.32 6.05 -13.45
C ALA A 89 -9.76 6.28 -14.87
N ALA A 90 -8.52 5.87 -15.13
CA ALA A 90 -7.89 5.91 -16.44
C ALA A 90 -8.25 4.73 -17.35
N GLY A 91 -8.97 3.72 -16.83
CA GLY A 91 -9.28 2.49 -17.57
C GLY A 91 -8.04 1.66 -17.91
N ALA A 92 -7.00 1.73 -17.07
CA ALA A 92 -5.71 1.07 -17.23
C ALA A 92 -5.66 -0.35 -16.63
N LEU A 93 -6.73 -0.78 -15.96
CA LEU A 93 -6.80 -2.07 -15.25
C LEU A 93 -7.76 -3.04 -15.93
N ARG A 94 -7.46 -4.33 -15.79
CA ARG A 94 -8.31 -5.45 -16.16
C ARG A 94 -9.11 -5.90 -14.94
N GLU A 95 -10.37 -6.26 -15.16
CA GLU A 95 -11.19 -6.87 -14.11
C GLU A 95 -10.68 -8.26 -13.72
N ILE A 96 -10.79 -8.58 -12.44
CA ILE A 96 -10.47 -9.87 -11.83
C ILE A 96 -11.79 -10.45 -11.29
N PRO A 97 -12.50 -11.28 -12.06
CA PRO A 97 -13.75 -11.88 -11.60
C PRO A 97 -13.52 -12.74 -10.36
N HIS A 98 -14.29 -12.50 -9.30
CA HIS A 98 -14.21 -13.30 -8.06
C HIS A 98 -14.74 -14.71 -8.25
N GLU A 99 -15.67 -14.88 -9.20
CA GLU A 99 -16.21 -16.19 -9.53
C GLU A 99 -15.07 -17.10 -9.99
N GLY A 100 -14.89 -18.21 -9.26
CA GLY A 100 -13.81 -19.15 -9.48
C GLY A 100 -12.42 -18.68 -9.04
N LEU A 101 -12.26 -17.51 -8.42
CA LEU A 101 -10.98 -17.05 -7.89
C LEU A 101 -10.68 -17.77 -6.57
N LYS A 102 -9.82 -18.78 -6.63
CA LYS A 102 -9.47 -19.60 -5.47
C LYS A 102 -8.79 -18.76 -4.39
N GLY A 103 -9.19 -18.98 -3.14
CA GLY A 103 -8.65 -18.28 -1.99
C GLY A 103 -9.23 -16.88 -1.74
N TYR A 104 -10.11 -16.36 -2.61
CA TYR A 104 -10.74 -15.06 -2.38
C TYR A 104 -11.49 -14.99 -1.03
N ALA A 105 -12.11 -16.09 -0.61
CA ALA A 105 -12.79 -16.18 0.68
C ALA A 105 -11.86 -16.12 1.91
N ASN A 106 -10.54 -16.16 1.70
CA ASN A 106 -9.55 -16.01 2.76
C ASN A 106 -9.29 -14.55 3.13
N LEU A 107 -9.74 -13.60 2.30
CA LEU A 107 -9.54 -12.17 2.50
C LEU A 107 -10.39 -11.65 3.65
N ASP A 108 -9.84 -10.69 4.38
CA ASP A 108 -10.55 -10.00 5.46
C ASP A 108 -11.71 -9.14 4.92
N PRO A 109 -12.97 -9.39 5.35
CA PRO A 109 -14.12 -8.65 4.85
C PRO A 109 -14.10 -7.14 5.11
N ASP A 110 -13.54 -6.66 6.22
CA ASP A 110 -13.46 -5.22 6.50
C ASP A 110 -12.41 -4.54 5.61
N LEU A 111 -11.34 -5.24 5.22
CA LEU A 111 -10.39 -4.73 4.23
C LEU A 111 -10.97 -4.73 2.81
N LEU A 112 -11.81 -5.69 2.46
CA LEU A 112 -12.58 -5.67 1.22
C LEU A 112 -13.56 -4.49 1.18
N GLU A 113 -14.30 -4.27 2.28
CA GLU A 113 -15.21 -3.13 2.40
C GLU A 113 -14.46 -1.79 2.26
N LYS A 114 -13.29 -1.65 2.89
CA LYS A 114 -12.45 -0.46 2.76
C LYS A 114 -11.94 -0.27 1.33
N LEU A 115 -11.43 -1.33 0.69
CA LEU A 115 -10.99 -1.26 -0.71
C LEU A 115 -12.14 -0.87 -1.65
N ALA A 116 -13.38 -1.27 -1.34
CA ALA A 116 -14.54 -0.96 -2.17
C ALA A 116 -14.82 0.55 -2.30
N ALA A 117 -14.24 1.38 -1.42
CA ALA A 117 -14.30 2.83 -1.51
C ALA A 117 -13.53 3.41 -2.73
N VAL A 118 -12.51 2.70 -3.22
CA VAL A 118 -11.77 3.06 -4.44
C VAL A 118 -12.01 2.11 -5.61
N ASP A 119 -12.38 0.86 -5.34
CA ASP A 119 -12.69 -0.18 -6.32
C ASP A 119 -14.09 -0.75 -6.05
N PRO A 120 -15.17 -0.10 -6.52
CA PRO A 120 -16.54 -0.52 -6.24
C PRO A 120 -16.81 -1.98 -6.66
N GLY A 121 -17.13 -2.82 -5.67
CA GLY A 121 -17.33 -4.26 -5.85
C GLY A 121 -16.03 -5.07 -5.92
N ASN A 122 -14.88 -4.47 -5.55
CA ASN A 122 -13.55 -5.08 -5.50
C ASN A 122 -13.13 -5.78 -6.81
N ARG A 123 -13.46 -5.17 -7.96
CA ARG A 123 -13.41 -5.85 -9.26
C ARG A 123 -12.04 -5.83 -9.93
N TYR A 124 -11.10 -5.02 -9.45
CA TYR A 124 -9.82 -4.77 -10.14
C TYR A 124 -8.61 -5.00 -9.23
N GLY A 125 -8.75 -4.80 -7.92
CA GLY A 125 -7.71 -5.03 -6.93
C GLY A 125 -8.03 -6.19 -6.00
N VAL A 126 -7.02 -6.97 -5.68
CA VAL A 126 -7.05 -7.98 -4.61
C VAL A 126 -6.16 -7.49 -3.46
N PRO A 127 -6.71 -7.16 -2.28
CA PRO A 127 -5.91 -6.74 -1.13
C PRO A 127 -4.79 -7.73 -0.82
N TYR A 128 -3.56 -7.24 -0.67
CA TYR A 128 -2.40 -8.07 -0.40
C TYR A 128 -1.86 -7.82 1.02
N THR A 129 -1.42 -6.59 1.26
CA THR A 129 -0.88 -6.11 2.52
C THR A 129 -1.52 -4.78 2.87
N TRP A 130 -1.52 -4.45 4.15
CA TRP A 130 -2.09 -3.21 4.63
C TRP A 130 -1.37 -2.76 5.90
N GLY A 131 -1.66 -1.52 6.26
CA GLY A 131 -1.20 -0.94 7.50
C GLY A 131 -1.88 0.39 7.74
N THR A 132 -1.25 1.21 8.58
CA THR A 132 -1.82 2.49 9.00
C THR A 132 -0.80 3.62 8.94
N LEU A 133 -1.31 4.84 8.88
CA LEU A 133 -0.55 6.05 9.15
C LEU A 133 -0.63 6.37 10.66
N GLY A 134 0.48 6.61 11.33
CA GLY A 134 0.44 6.76 12.80
C GLY A 134 1.71 7.34 13.38
N LEU A 135 1.91 7.12 14.68
CA LEU A 135 2.95 7.80 15.45
C LEU A 135 4.12 6.87 15.72
N GLY A 136 5.22 7.03 14.99
CA GLY A 136 6.52 6.46 15.35
C GLY A 136 7.23 7.36 16.36
N MET A 137 7.80 6.80 17.42
CA MET A 137 8.42 7.62 18.48
C MET A 137 9.56 6.94 19.23
N ASN A 138 10.50 7.75 19.70
CA ASN A 138 11.40 7.38 20.79
C ASN A 138 10.63 7.52 22.12
N VAL A 139 10.29 6.40 22.73
CA VAL A 139 9.37 6.34 23.88
C VAL A 139 9.92 7.10 25.08
N GLU A 140 11.20 6.93 25.39
CA GLU A 140 11.87 7.59 26.51
C GLU A 140 11.91 9.10 26.30
N ALA A 141 12.29 9.57 25.11
CA ALA A 141 12.40 10.99 24.80
C ALA A 141 11.04 11.71 24.88
N VAL A 142 9.97 11.06 24.43
CA VAL A 142 8.60 11.60 24.53
C VAL A 142 8.13 11.61 25.98
N LYS A 143 8.25 10.49 26.71
CA LYS A 143 7.84 10.40 28.14
C LYS A 143 8.57 11.40 29.03
N GLN A 144 9.83 11.70 28.75
CA GLN A 144 10.61 12.69 29.51
C GLN A 144 10.02 14.10 29.38
N ARG A 145 9.52 14.47 28.20
CA ARG A 145 8.96 15.82 27.91
C ARG A 145 7.48 15.90 28.24
N LEU A 146 6.76 14.81 28.07
CA LEU A 146 5.33 14.67 28.26
C LEU A 146 5.02 13.47 29.17
N PRO A 147 5.26 13.60 30.50
CA PRO A 147 4.90 12.55 31.43
C PRO A 147 3.38 12.39 31.51
N ASN A 148 2.90 11.14 31.59
CA ASN A 148 1.50 10.78 31.81
C ASN A 148 0.50 11.21 30.72
N VAL A 149 0.95 11.41 29.47
CA VAL A 149 0.05 11.59 28.33
C VAL A 149 -0.15 10.28 27.56
N PRO A 150 -1.31 10.06 26.91
CA PRO A 150 -1.49 8.94 25.99
C PRO A 150 -0.50 9.03 24.82
N LEU A 151 0.27 7.95 24.59
CA LEU A 151 1.25 7.91 23.50
C LEU A 151 0.63 7.55 22.14
N ASN A 152 -0.61 7.10 22.14
CA ASN A 152 -1.38 6.74 20.96
C ASN A 152 -2.42 7.81 20.62
N SER A 153 -2.09 9.10 20.76
CA SER A 153 -3.03 10.20 20.47
C SER A 153 -2.42 11.23 19.52
N LEU A 154 -3.19 11.63 18.51
CA LEU A 154 -2.84 12.73 17.60
C LEU A 154 -2.69 14.07 18.33
N ASP A 155 -3.14 14.18 19.58
CA ASP A 155 -2.83 15.32 20.45
C ASP A 155 -1.33 15.61 20.51
N LEU A 156 -0.47 14.58 20.45
CA LEU A 156 0.99 14.75 20.44
C LEU A 156 1.48 15.63 19.29
N LEU A 157 0.75 15.65 18.17
CA LEU A 157 1.01 16.51 17.02
C LEU A 157 0.18 17.79 17.08
N PHE A 158 -1.12 17.68 17.36
CA PHE A 158 -2.06 18.76 17.09
C PHE A 158 -2.39 19.65 18.29
N LYS A 159 -2.00 19.29 19.51
CA LYS A 159 -2.08 20.19 20.67
C LYS A 159 -0.79 21.00 20.81
N PRO A 160 -0.83 22.34 20.69
CA PRO A 160 0.37 23.18 20.81
C PRO A 160 1.14 22.96 22.12
N GLU A 161 0.45 22.71 23.24
CA GLU A 161 1.05 22.43 24.54
C GLU A 161 1.85 21.12 24.60
N TYR A 162 1.63 20.20 23.65
CA TYR A 162 2.38 18.95 23.52
C TYR A 162 3.47 19.08 22.46
N ALA A 163 3.11 19.50 21.24
CA ALA A 163 4.05 19.63 20.13
C ALA A 163 5.21 20.60 20.45
N SER A 164 4.94 21.71 21.14
CA SER A 164 6.00 22.67 21.52
C SER A 164 7.03 22.09 22.48
N LYS A 165 6.64 21.13 23.32
CA LYS A 165 7.55 20.44 24.25
C LYS A 165 8.38 19.35 23.58
N LEU A 166 7.98 18.87 22.40
CA LEU A 166 8.72 17.87 21.61
C LEU A 166 9.60 18.50 20.54
N LYS A 167 9.46 19.80 20.29
CA LYS A 167 10.20 20.54 19.27
C LYS A 167 11.72 20.35 19.40
N ASP A 168 12.26 20.34 20.61
CA ASP A 168 13.70 20.23 20.86
C ASP A 168 14.26 18.84 20.56
N CYS A 169 13.45 17.78 20.64
CA CYS A 169 13.83 16.42 20.23
C CYS A 169 13.40 16.06 18.80
N GLY A 170 12.74 16.97 18.09
CA GLY A 170 12.41 16.84 16.67
C GLY A 170 11.09 16.11 16.41
N ILE A 171 10.21 16.78 15.68
CA ILE A 171 8.99 16.21 15.10
C ILE A 171 9.16 16.10 13.58
N ALA A 172 8.99 14.92 13.03
CA ALA A 172 9.00 14.68 11.59
C ALA A 172 7.59 14.37 11.06
N ILE A 173 7.26 14.84 9.85
CA ILE A 173 5.96 14.60 9.22
C ILE A 173 6.15 13.96 7.85
N LEU A 174 5.36 12.93 7.54
CA LEU A 174 5.29 12.31 6.21
C LEU A 174 4.98 13.36 5.12
N ASP A 175 5.71 13.33 4.01
CA ASP A 175 5.46 14.18 2.83
C ASP A 175 4.34 13.59 1.95
N SER A 176 3.16 13.37 2.53
CA SER A 176 1.96 12.91 1.81
C SER A 176 0.83 13.91 1.99
N PRO A 177 0.64 14.88 1.06
CA PRO A 177 -0.35 15.93 1.19
C PRO A 177 -1.77 15.39 1.41
N GLN A 178 -2.15 14.32 0.70
CA GLN A 178 -3.52 13.80 0.75
C GLN A 178 -3.81 13.18 2.11
N GLU A 179 -2.87 12.40 2.63
CA GLU A 179 -3.04 11.64 3.86
C GLU A 179 -2.91 12.53 5.09
N VAL A 180 -1.95 13.46 5.10
CA VAL A 180 -1.76 14.38 6.24
C VAL A 180 -2.93 15.36 6.35
N PHE A 181 -3.45 15.88 5.23
CA PHE A 181 -4.69 16.68 5.26
C PHE A 181 -5.90 15.83 5.68
N GLY A 182 -5.99 14.60 5.19
CA GLY A 182 -7.06 13.68 5.60
C GLY A 182 -7.05 13.41 7.10
N LEU A 183 -5.86 13.19 7.67
CA LEU A 183 -5.68 12.98 9.10
C LEU A 183 -6.03 14.23 9.92
N ALA A 184 -5.62 15.42 9.45
CA ALA A 184 -5.97 16.68 10.10
C ALA A 184 -7.49 16.92 10.08
N LEU A 185 -8.17 16.66 8.97
CA LEU A 185 -9.62 16.72 8.85
C LEU A 185 -10.31 15.72 9.80
N HIS A 186 -9.82 14.47 9.82
CA HIS A 186 -10.32 13.42 10.69
C HIS A 186 -10.24 13.82 12.17
N TYR A 187 -9.08 14.34 12.60
CA TYR A 187 -8.86 14.84 13.95
C TYR A 187 -9.83 15.97 14.33
N LEU A 188 -10.21 16.82 13.37
CA LEU A 188 -11.21 17.87 13.54
C LEU A 188 -12.67 17.37 13.50
N GLY A 189 -12.89 16.06 13.42
CA GLY A 189 -14.21 15.44 13.29
C GLY A 189 -14.87 15.69 11.94
N LYS A 190 -14.08 15.95 10.90
CA LYS A 190 -14.54 16.18 9.52
C LYS A 190 -14.34 14.94 8.67
N ASP A 191 -15.01 14.91 7.51
CA ASP A 191 -14.72 13.90 6.50
C ASP A 191 -13.23 14.03 6.05
N PRO A 192 -12.39 12.98 6.16
CA PRO A 192 -10.98 12.99 5.72
C PRO A 192 -10.79 13.34 4.23
N TYR A 193 -11.84 13.22 3.42
CA TYR A 193 -11.87 13.53 1.99
C TYR A 193 -12.75 14.73 1.66
N SER A 194 -13.13 15.54 2.67
CA SER A 194 -13.87 16.79 2.46
C SER A 194 -13.15 17.70 1.45
N THR A 195 -13.95 18.26 0.55
CA THR A 195 -13.54 19.29 -0.42
C THR A 195 -14.15 20.65 -0.08
N ASP A 196 -14.88 20.75 1.04
CA ASP A 196 -15.51 21.97 1.49
C ASP A 196 -14.45 23.00 1.90
N LYS A 197 -14.63 24.23 1.42
CA LYS A 197 -13.68 25.32 1.67
C LYS A 197 -13.47 25.60 3.17
N ALA A 198 -14.53 25.49 3.97
CA ALA A 198 -14.48 25.72 5.41
C ALA A 198 -13.66 24.64 6.12
N ASP A 199 -13.86 23.37 5.76
CA ASP A 199 -13.12 22.24 6.32
C ASP A 199 -11.63 22.31 5.94
N LEU A 200 -11.33 22.58 4.67
CA LEU A 200 -9.95 22.74 4.21
C LEU A 200 -9.24 23.92 4.90
N SER A 201 -9.95 25.02 5.14
CA SER A 201 -9.40 26.17 5.88
C SER A 201 -9.14 25.83 7.36
N ALA A 202 -9.99 25.01 7.98
CA ALA A 202 -9.79 24.54 9.35
C ALA A 202 -8.58 23.61 9.46
N ALA A 203 -8.43 22.67 8.52
CA ALA A 203 -7.26 21.78 8.45
C ALA A 203 -5.96 22.57 8.19
N GLU A 204 -5.99 23.56 7.29
CA GLU A 204 -4.85 24.45 7.06
C GLU A 204 -4.47 25.23 8.33
N ALA A 205 -5.44 25.75 9.07
CA ALA A 205 -5.19 26.45 10.33
C ALA A 205 -4.57 25.52 11.39
N LEU A 206 -5.04 24.28 11.49
CA LEU A 206 -4.47 23.28 12.40
C LEU A 206 -3.02 22.96 12.04
N LEU A 207 -2.74 22.66 10.77
CA LEU A 207 -1.39 22.40 10.29
C LEU A 207 -0.48 23.63 10.48
N HIS A 208 -1.00 24.84 10.32
CA HIS A 208 -0.24 26.06 10.61
C HIS A 208 0.16 26.20 12.09
N GLN A 209 -0.65 25.71 13.03
CA GLN A 209 -0.28 25.72 14.46
C GLN A 209 0.79 24.67 14.78
N LEU A 210 0.77 23.52 14.10
CA LEU A 210 1.79 22.48 14.24
C LEU A 210 3.14 22.91 13.64
N GLN A 211 3.10 23.59 12.49
CA GLN A 211 4.27 23.89 11.66
C GLN A 211 5.51 24.40 12.41
N PRO A 212 5.43 25.35 13.37
CA PRO A 212 6.61 25.88 14.06
C PRO A 212 7.34 24.87 14.96
N ASN A 213 6.73 23.71 15.21
CA ASN A 213 7.27 22.63 16.03
C ASN A 213 7.86 21.49 15.17
N VAL A 214 7.62 21.49 13.86
CA VAL A 214 8.08 20.45 12.94
C VAL A 214 9.53 20.72 12.54
N LEU A 215 10.37 19.70 12.67
CA LEU A 215 11.76 19.72 12.25
C LEU A 215 11.90 19.58 10.73
N TYR A 216 11.17 18.63 10.13
CA TYR A 216 11.13 18.47 8.68
C TYR A 216 9.86 17.74 8.19
N VAL A 217 9.61 17.89 6.89
CA VAL A 217 8.68 17.06 6.11
C VAL A 217 9.47 16.23 5.09
N ALA A 218 9.34 14.91 5.13
CA ALA A 218 10.02 13.99 4.21
C ALA A 218 9.29 12.63 4.14
N THR A 219 9.75 11.75 3.25
CA THR A 219 9.35 10.33 3.21
C THR A 219 10.61 9.47 3.37
N GLY A 220 10.55 8.40 4.16
CA GLY A 220 11.64 7.45 4.41
C GLY A 220 12.77 7.94 5.33
N ARG A 221 13.08 9.25 5.39
CA ARG A 221 14.11 9.79 6.29
C ARG A 221 13.81 9.53 7.78
N GLN A 222 12.54 9.48 8.13
CA GLN A 222 12.07 9.19 9.49
C GLN A 222 12.63 7.88 10.04
N ILE A 223 12.86 6.89 9.18
CA ILE A 223 13.35 5.56 9.57
C ILE A 223 14.69 5.70 10.30
N SER A 224 15.67 6.30 9.63
CA SER A 224 17.04 6.42 10.18
C SER A 224 17.13 7.46 11.29
N ASP A 225 16.34 8.53 11.25
CA ASP A 225 16.34 9.55 12.30
C ASP A 225 15.68 9.06 13.60
N LEU A 226 14.58 8.29 13.52
CA LEU A 226 14.01 7.62 14.69
C LEU A 226 14.98 6.58 15.26
N ALA A 227 15.55 5.74 14.39
CA ALA A 227 16.50 4.70 14.81
C ALA A 227 17.74 5.29 15.52
N ASN A 228 18.18 6.48 15.11
CA ASN A 228 19.31 7.16 15.72
C ASN A 228 18.95 8.05 16.92
N GLY A 229 17.67 8.38 17.11
CA GLY A 229 17.19 9.29 18.15
C GLY A 229 17.34 10.77 17.79
N SER A 230 17.54 11.09 16.51
CA SER A 230 17.61 12.46 15.99
C SER A 230 16.23 13.12 15.89
N VAL A 231 15.16 12.31 15.81
CA VAL A 231 13.77 12.73 16.00
C VAL A 231 13.12 11.87 17.06
N CYS A 232 12.25 12.46 17.88
CA CYS A 232 11.54 11.74 18.94
C CYS A 232 10.10 11.39 18.58
N LEU A 233 9.50 12.08 17.60
CA LEU A 233 8.14 11.81 17.12
C LEU A 233 8.09 11.95 15.60
N ALA A 234 7.42 11.02 14.94
CA ALA A 234 7.19 11.04 13.52
C ALA A 234 5.75 10.62 13.18
N LEU A 235 5.09 11.40 12.33
CA LEU A 235 3.93 10.89 11.58
C LEU A 235 4.46 10.08 10.39
N THR A 236 4.26 8.77 10.39
CA THR A 236 4.85 7.84 9.40
C THR A 236 4.04 6.55 9.29
N TYR A 237 4.37 5.69 8.33
CA TYR A 237 3.75 4.38 8.18
C TYR A 237 4.23 3.41 9.26
N ASN A 238 3.40 2.43 9.60
CA ASN A 238 3.78 1.40 10.58
C ASN A 238 5.05 0.65 10.19
N GLY A 239 5.24 0.29 8.91
CA GLY A 239 6.46 -0.39 8.47
C GLY A 239 7.73 0.44 8.65
N ASP A 240 7.69 1.73 8.30
CA ASP A 240 8.83 2.65 8.48
C ASP A 240 9.24 2.73 9.96
N ALA A 241 8.26 2.81 10.86
CA ALA A 241 8.51 2.80 12.30
C ALA A 241 9.03 1.45 12.81
N SER A 242 8.52 0.32 12.29
CA SER A 242 9.03 -1.02 12.62
C SER A 242 10.47 -1.23 12.13
N MET A 243 10.81 -0.74 10.93
CA MET A 243 12.18 -0.73 10.43
C MET A 243 13.10 0.12 11.32
N ALA A 244 12.63 1.29 11.77
CA ALA A 244 13.38 2.12 12.70
C ALA A 244 13.62 1.41 14.05
N ALA A 245 12.61 0.70 14.56
CA ALA A 245 12.70 -0.09 15.78
C ALA A 245 13.69 -1.25 15.66
N ASP A 246 13.65 -2.00 14.55
CA ASP A 246 14.60 -3.07 14.30
C ASP A 246 16.04 -2.53 14.17
N GLN A 247 16.24 -1.40 13.48
CA GLN A 247 17.54 -0.73 13.37
C GLN A 247 18.07 -0.25 14.75
N ALA A 248 17.22 0.39 15.56
CA ALA A 248 17.58 0.85 16.90
C ALA A 248 17.98 -0.33 17.81
N ARG A 249 17.21 -1.43 17.76
CA ARG A 249 17.48 -2.67 18.50
C ARG A 249 18.80 -3.31 18.07
N LYS A 250 19.04 -3.48 16.76
CA LYS A 250 20.29 -4.03 16.22
C LYS A 250 21.50 -3.16 16.60
N ALA A 251 21.33 -1.84 16.64
CA ALA A 251 22.36 -0.90 17.08
C ALA A 251 22.48 -0.77 18.61
N SER A 252 21.72 -1.55 19.40
CA SER A 252 21.71 -1.52 20.86
C SER A 252 21.51 -0.11 21.44
N LYS A 253 20.60 0.67 20.83
CA LYS A 253 20.26 2.01 21.31
C LYS A 253 19.64 1.92 22.71
N PRO A 254 19.87 2.93 23.57
CA PRO A 254 19.40 2.92 24.96
C PRO A 254 17.92 3.31 25.11
N PHE A 255 17.14 3.25 24.04
CA PHE A 255 15.74 3.67 23.97
C PHE A 255 14.94 2.73 23.06
N GLU A 256 13.63 2.70 23.27
CA GLU A 256 12.67 1.98 22.44
C GLU A 256 12.14 2.94 21.35
N VAL A 257 12.13 2.46 20.10
CA VAL A 257 11.30 3.06 19.06
C VAL A 257 10.01 2.25 18.99
N ALA A 258 8.88 2.93 19.18
CA ALA A 258 7.56 2.31 19.11
C ALA A 258 6.70 3.00 18.05
N TYR A 259 5.79 2.25 17.45
CA TYR A 259 4.71 2.77 16.63
C TYR A 259 3.39 2.71 17.40
N ARG A 260 2.50 3.69 17.23
CA ARG A 260 1.16 3.65 17.82
C ARG A 260 0.11 4.06 16.81
N ILE A 261 -0.93 3.25 16.68
CA ILE A 261 -2.16 3.64 15.96
C ILE A 261 -2.89 4.69 16.79
N PRO A 262 -3.21 5.88 16.24
CA PRO A 262 -3.89 6.91 17.00
C PRO A 262 -5.30 6.51 17.42
N GLN A 263 -5.66 6.79 18.68
CA GLN A 263 -6.97 6.51 19.25
C GLN A 263 -8.09 7.33 18.61
N GLU A 264 -7.76 8.43 17.95
CA GLU A 264 -8.74 9.21 17.19
C GLU A 264 -9.20 8.45 15.93
N GLY A 265 -8.42 7.46 15.49
CA GLY A 265 -8.56 6.82 14.18
C GLY A 265 -7.60 7.43 13.17
N THR A 266 -7.36 6.70 12.08
CA THR A 266 -6.39 7.09 11.04
C THR A 266 -6.68 6.37 9.72
N LEU A 267 -5.92 6.71 8.69
CA LEU A 267 -5.94 6.06 7.39
C LEU A 267 -5.46 4.62 7.48
N VAL A 268 -6.21 3.73 6.82
CA VAL A 268 -5.72 2.42 6.37
C VAL A 268 -5.29 2.53 4.92
N TRP A 269 -4.01 2.28 4.69
CA TRP A 269 -3.48 2.07 3.34
C TRP A 269 -3.50 0.58 3.04
N GLN A 270 -3.76 0.22 1.78
CA GLN A 270 -3.71 -1.15 1.29
C GLN A 270 -2.93 -1.17 -0.01
N ASP A 271 -2.01 -2.10 -0.14
CA ASP A 271 -1.40 -2.50 -1.39
C ASP A 271 -2.17 -3.69 -1.96
N ASN A 272 -2.38 -3.66 -3.26
CA ASN A 272 -3.31 -4.56 -3.93
C ASN A 272 -2.63 -5.23 -5.11
N LEU A 273 -2.83 -6.53 -5.30
CA LEU A 273 -2.49 -7.20 -6.55
C LEU A 273 -3.51 -6.76 -7.61
N ALA A 274 -3.03 -6.28 -8.75
CA ALA A 274 -3.88 -5.85 -9.86
C ALA A 274 -3.29 -6.28 -11.20
N ILE A 275 -4.15 -6.45 -12.21
CA ILE A 275 -3.77 -6.85 -13.57
C ILE A 275 -3.90 -5.63 -14.49
N PRO A 276 -2.81 -5.15 -15.12
CA PRO A 276 -2.91 -4.11 -16.15
C PRO A 276 -3.80 -4.55 -17.32
N LYS A 277 -4.50 -3.60 -17.95
CA LYS A 277 -5.43 -3.90 -19.05
C LYS A 277 -4.74 -4.58 -20.23
N ASP A 278 -3.50 -4.19 -20.48
CA ASP A 278 -2.60 -4.63 -21.53
C ASP A 278 -1.66 -5.78 -21.11
N ALA A 279 -1.92 -6.44 -19.98
CA ALA A 279 -1.17 -7.60 -19.51
C ALA A 279 -0.99 -8.66 -20.62
N PRO A 280 0.26 -9.03 -20.98
CA PRO A 280 0.51 -10.01 -22.05
C PRO A 280 0.09 -11.45 -21.70
N HIS A 281 0.05 -11.83 -20.42
CA HIS A 281 -0.23 -13.18 -19.91
C HIS A 281 -1.31 -13.14 -18.80
N PRO A 282 -2.56 -12.76 -19.10
CA PRO A 282 -3.60 -12.55 -18.09
C PRO A 282 -3.98 -13.81 -17.31
N GLU A 283 -3.88 -15.01 -17.92
CA GLU A 283 -4.15 -16.27 -17.21
C GLU A 283 -3.02 -16.62 -16.23
N ALA A 284 -1.76 -16.36 -16.60
CA ALA A 284 -0.61 -16.51 -15.70
C ALA A 284 -0.68 -15.50 -14.54
N ALA A 285 -1.12 -14.27 -14.81
CA ALA A 285 -1.39 -13.26 -13.80
C ALA A 285 -2.45 -13.73 -12.78
N ARG A 286 -3.58 -14.25 -13.27
CA ARG A 286 -4.63 -14.82 -12.41
C ARG A 286 -4.11 -15.98 -11.57
N ALA A 287 -3.36 -16.91 -12.17
CA ALA A 287 -2.76 -18.03 -11.45
C ALA A 287 -1.81 -17.57 -10.33
N PHE A 288 -1.02 -16.53 -10.58
CA PHE A 288 -0.17 -15.91 -9.57
C PHE A 288 -0.99 -15.30 -8.42
N ILE A 289 -2.06 -14.56 -8.72
CA ILE A 289 -2.94 -13.97 -7.70
C ILE A 289 -3.62 -15.06 -6.86
N GLU A 290 -4.15 -16.12 -7.47
CA GLU A 290 -4.72 -17.26 -6.74
C GLU A 290 -3.68 -17.95 -5.83
N PHE A 291 -2.42 -18.02 -6.27
CA PHE A 291 -1.33 -18.56 -5.46
C PHE A 291 -1.02 -17.67 -4.25
N MET A 292 -1.00 -16.35 -4.43
CA MET A 292 -0.77 -15.38 -3.35
C MET A 292 -1.93 -15.30 -2.35
N LEU A 293 -3.14 -15.70 -2.74
CA LEU A 293 -4.31 -15.82 -1.87
C LEU A 293 -4.30 -17.07 -0.96
N ARG A 294 -3.30 -17.94 -1.10
CA ARG A 294 -3.12 -19.06 -0.17
C ARG A 294 -2.50 -18.56 1.15
N PRO A 295 -2.97 -19.02 2.32
CA PRO A 295 -2.49 -18.54 3.62
C PRO A 295 -0.95 -18.58 3.78
N GLU A 296 -0.33 -19.68 3.34
CA GLU A 296 1.12 -19.91 3.45
C GLU A 296 1.96 -19.03 2.51
N SER A 297 1.36 -18.49 1.44
CA SER A 297 2.09 -17.69 0.45
C SER A 297 2.46 -16.30 0.96
N VAL A 298 1.63 -15.74 1.86
CA VAL A 298 1.77 -14.36 2.33
C VAL A 298 2.26 -14.25 3.78
N ALA A 299 2.07 -15.27 4.62
CA ALA A 299 2.50 -15.23 6.03
C ALA A 299 4.00 -14.93 6.21
N ALA A 300 4.86 -15.50 5.34
CA ALA A 300 6.31 -15.28 5.39
C ALA A 300 6.70 -13.81 5.17
N LEU A 301 5.96 -13.09 4.33
CA LEU A 301 6.17 -11.66 4.11
C LEU A 301 5.90 -10.88 5.40
N THR A 302 4.76 -11.12 6.03
CA THR A 302 4.36 -10.43 7.26
C THR A 302 5.37 -10.64 8.39
N ASN A 303 5.92 -11.86 8.52
CA ASN A 303 6.94 -12.15 9.53
C ASN A 303 8.25 -11.37 9.32
N THR A 304 8.53 -10.92 8.09
CA THR A 304 9.78 -10.23 7.73
C THR A 304 9.61 -8.71 7.67
N LEU A 305 8.52 -8.24 7.06
CA LEU A 305 8.28 -6.81 6.81
C LEU A 305 7.37 -6.15 7.84
N PHE A 306 6.73 -6.91 8.73
CA PHE A 306 5.83 -6.40 9.76
C PHE A 306 4.58 -5.68 9.21
N PHE A 307 4.28 -5.87 7.92
CA PHE A 307 3.02 -5.46 7.32
C PHE A 307 1.97 -6.55 7.53
N ALA A 308 0.79 -6.16 8.00
CA ALA A 308 -0.31 -7.07 8.13
C ALA A 308 -0.76 -7.54 6.75
N THR A 309 -1.06 -8.83 6.62
CA THR A 309 -1.64 -9.35 5.38
C THR A 309 -3.15 -9.11 5.38
N ALA A 310 -3.72 -8.90 4.19
CA ALA A 310 -5.16 -8.87 4.01
C ALA A 310 -5.81 -10.27 3.98
N ASN A 311 -5.00 -11.34 4.02
CA ASN A 311 -5.46 -12.71 4.11
C ASN A 311 -5.70 -13.10 5.58
N GLN A 312 -6.95 -12.98 6.03
CA GLN A 312 -7.32 -13.33 7.42
C GLN A 312 -7.02 -14.80 7.76
N ALA A 313 -7.12 -15.71 6.79
CA ALA A 313 -6.80 -17.12 7.01
C ALA A 313 -5.29 -17.36 7.21
N ALA A 314 -4.42 -16.41 6.84
CA ALA A 314 -2.98 -16.47 7.08
C ALA A 314 -2.58 -16.04 8.50
N THR A 315 -3.42 -15.32 9.24
CA THR A 315 -3.08 -14.80 10.58
C THR A 315 -2.57 -15.87 11.56
N PRO A 316 -3.11 -17.11 11.61
CA PRO A 316 -2.57 -18.17 12.47
C PRO A 316 -1.16 -18.65 12.09
N LEU A 317 -0.70 -18.39 10.87
CA LEU A 317 0.64 -18.75 10.36
C LEU A 317 1.67 -17.64 10.58
N VAL A 318 1.22 -16.47 11.01
CA VAL A 318 2.08 -15.33 11.35
C VAL A 318 2.68 -15.55 12.74
N ASP A 319 3.95 -15.19 12.90
CA ASP A 319 4.68 -15.32 14.16
C ASP A 319 3.92 -14.64 15.30
N GLU A 320 3.87 -15.26 16.48
CA GLU A 320 3.08 -14.78 17.62
C GLU A 320 3.39 -13.33 17.99
N ALA A 321 4.67 -12.96 17.97
CA ALA A 321 5.12 -11.59 18.25
C ALA A 321 4.55 -10.55 17.27
N VAL A 322 4.25 -10.94 16.03
CA VAL A 322 3.70 -10.05 15.00
C VAL A 322 2.18 -10.07 15.04
N ARG A 323 1.54 -11.26 15.10
CA ARG A 323 0.07 -11.35 15.12
C ARG A 323 -0.60 -10.89 16.42
N SER A 324 0.15 -10.77 17.52
CA SER A 324 -0.36 -10.26 18.80
C SER A 324 -0.05 -8.79 19.03
N ASP A 325 0.70 -8.14 18.14
CA ASP A 325 0.97 -6.71 18.21
C ASP A 325 -0.29 -5.93 17.76
N PRO A 326 -0.95 -5.18 18.66
CA PRO A 326 -2.16 -4.43 18.32
C PRO A 326 -1.90 -3.24 17.39
N ASP A 327 -0.65 -2.86 17.17
CA ASP A 327 -0.27 -1.82 16.23
C ASP A 327 0.01 -2.38 14.81
N ILE A 328 0.05 -3.71 14.66
CA ILE A 328 0.10 -4.43 13.37
C ILE A 328 -1.26 -5.08 13.08
N TYR A 329 -1.81 -5.83 14.03
CA TYR A 329 -3.13 -6.46 13.97
C TYR A 329 -4.06 -5.81 15.01
N PRO A 330 -4.64 -4.64 14.72
CA PRO A 330 -5.48 -3.92 15.65
C PRO A 330 -6.75 -4.68 16.03
N LEU A 331 -7.15 -4.46 17.28
CA LEU A 331 -8.42 -4.94 17.81
C LEU A 331 -9.62 -4.29 17.10
N ALA A 332 -10.77 -4.92 17.20
CA ALA A 332 -11.98 -4.51 16.48
C ALA A 332 -12.41 -3.06 16.75
N ASP A 333 -12.26 -2.57 17.97
CA ASP A 333 -12.60 -1.19 18.36
C ASP A 333 -11.65 -0.15 17.74
N VAL A 334 -10.38 -0.51 17.54
CA VAL A 334 -9.41 0.30 16.78
C VAL A 334 -9.79 0.27 15.30
N ARG A 335 -10.04 -0.92 14.73
CA ARG A 335 -10.40 -1.08 13.30
C ARG A 335 -11.63 -0.28 12.89
N GLN A 336 -12.65 -0.18 13.75
CA GLN A 336 -13.85 0.62 13.48
C GLN A 336 -13.60 2.12 13.34
N ARG A 337 -12.48 2.63 13.88
CA ARG A 337 -12.08 4.05 13.77
C ARG A 337 -11.17 4.30 12.57
N LEU A 338 -10.76 3.25 11.85
CA LEU A 338 -9.89 3.37 10.69
C LEU A 338 -10.69 3.66 9.42
N TYR A 339 -10.27 4.67 8.67
CA TYR A 339 -10.91 5.04 7.41
C TYR A 339 -10.10 4.56 6.21
N ALA A 340 -10.81 4.18 5.15
CA ALA A 340 -10.21 3.77 3.89
C ALA A 340 -9.65 4.97 3.11
N ASP A 341 -8.71 4.67 2.22
CA ASP A 341 -8.37 5.59 1.14
C ASP A 341 -9.58 5.83 0.22
N ARG A 342 -9.63 6.99 -0.44
CA ARG A 342 -10.72 7.37 -1.35
C ARG A 342 -10.21 8.16 -2.55
N SER A 343 -10.89 7.99 -3.68
CA SER A 343 -10.63 8.77 -4.88
C SER A 343 -10.94 10.25 -4.67
N MET A 344 -10.05 11.11 -5.17
CA MET A 344 -10.27 12.55 -5.27
C MET A 344 -10.14 13.01 -6.72
N SER A 345 -10.84 14.08 -7.09
CA SER A 345 -10.64 14.68 -8.42
C SER A 345 -9.24 15.30 -8.53
N LEU A 346 -8.70 15.37 -9.75
CA LEU A 346 -7.43 16.08 -10.02
C LEU A 346 -7.46 17.55 -9.57
N LYS A 347 -8.64 18.17 -9.55
CA LYS A 347 -8.79 19.55 -9.06
C LYS A 347 -8.58 19.61 -7.55
N ASP A 348 -9.21 18.71 -6.80
CA ASP A 348 -9.16 18.71 -5.34
C ASP A 348 -7.80 18.26 -4.81
N MET A 349 -7.17 17.29 -5.49
CA MET A 349 -5.78 16.90 -5.17
C MET A 349 -4.82 18.09 -5.32
N ARG A 350 -4.91 18.84 -6.42
CA ARG A 350 -4.10 20.06 -6.64
C ARG A 350 -4.37 21.14 -5.60
N GLN A 351 -5.60 21.26 -5.12
CA GLN A 351 -5.93 22.19 -4.04
C GLN A 351 -5.20 21.80 -2.75
N ARG A 352 -5.27 20.53 -2.33
CA ARG A 352 -4.52 20.04 -1.15
C ARG A 352 -3.01 20.20 -1.31
N THR A 353 -2.44 19.88 -2.48
CA THR A 353 -1.01 20.09 -2.75
C THR A 353 -0.59 21.55 -2.61
N ARG A 354 -1.42 22.51 -3.02
CA ARG A 354 -1.12 23.94 -2.86
C ARG A 354 -1.09 24.37 -1.39
N LEU A 355 -2.07 23.91 -0.61
CA LEU A 355 -2.12 24.17 0.84
C LEU A 355 -0.91 23.54 1.54
N TRP A 356 -0.58 22.29 1.16
CA TRP A 356 0.59 21.58 1.67
C TRP A 356 1.92 22.28 1.38
N THR A 357 2.07 22.83 0.18
CA THR A 357 3.28 23.60 -0.18
C THR A 357 3.49 24.78 0.77
N THR A 358 2.41 25.41 1.23
CA THR A 358 2.46 26.54 2.18
C THR A 358 2.84 26.09 3.59
N PHE A 359 2.43 24.88 4.00
CA PHE A 359 2.88 24.25 5.24
C PHE A 359 4.39 23.92 5.19
N ARG A 360 4.87 23.34 4.09
CA ARG A 360 6.28 22.98 3.88
C ARG A 360 7.21 24.18 3.80
N SER A 361 6.83 25.24 3.08
CA SER A 361 7.71 26.35 2.74
C SER A 361 8.12 27.24 3.93
N ARG A 362 7.60 26.98 5.13
CA ARG A 362 7.88 27.75 6.34
C ARG A 362 8.90 27.07 7.27
N GLN A 363 9.46 25.92 6.86
CA GLN A 363 10.49 25.19 7.60
C GLN A 363 11.86 25.82 7.43
#